data_AF-A0A5C6BQT7-F1
#
_entry.id   AF-A0A5C6BQT7-F1
#
_cell.length_a   1.000
_cell.length_b   1.000
_cell.length_c   1.000
_cell.angle_alpha   90.00
_cell.angle_beta   90.00
_cell.angle_gamma   90.00
#
_symmetry.space_group_name_H-M   'P 1'
#
loop_
_entity.id
_entity.type
_entity.pdbx_description
1 polymer ?
#
loop_
_entity_poly.entity_id
_entity_poly.type
_entity_poly.pdbx_seq_one_letter_code
_entity_poly.pdbx_strand_id
1 'polypeptide(L)'
;MGGLLYLSFFICFANDHRMQRFLKIILSVMLCGAAWLSFDAWYTPLEVRQQAAAARVTGGPDEFAAAKAFTEALWGSMRWAAPLAVLVALVALFQLHRLAPFLSSAGRGFQAATATGNEPHDARQTWLIRGFVAAWLIIAMTQFGESVVQRMRDWQSYGLHAGQTSLPNLSDTNYLLIRYLEEATPPDAKILVLSDQKLFFLSYYLLPRRLYHPMHPDSEFVIPLAQGERQLAAYTRVDLPAQYLEELQPDYVLEYFEGEAFVDPARVREDQGWLRFLGQGKVTTEQPRIQVILRPYPSEGTP
;
A
#
# COMPACT_ATOMS: atom_id res chain seq x y z
N MET A 1 7.85 -17.72 -30.57
CA MET A 1 9.22 -17.25 -30.25
C MET A 1 9.77 -17.75 -28.91
N GLY A 2 8.98 -18.29 -27.98
CA GLY A 2 9.48 -18.81 -26.67
C GLY A 2 10.31 -20.11 -26.70
N GLY A 3 10.23 -20.90 -27.78
CA GLY A 3 10.93 -22.20 -27.86
C GLY A 3 12.45 -22.12 -28.04
N LEU A 4 12.97 -21.04 -28.64
CA LEU A 4 14.41 -20.86 -28.92
C LEU A 4 15.20 -20.42 -27.67
N LEU A 5 14.57 -19.68 -26.75
CA LEU A 5 15.18 -19.31 -25.47
C LEU A 5 15.28 -20.53 -24.53
N TYR A 6 14.26 -21.41 -24.53
CA TYR A 6 14.28 -22.64 -23.75
C TYR A 6 15.33 -23.64 -24.26
N LEU A 7 15.47 -23.83 -25.58
CA LEU A 7 16.50 -24.73 -26.13
C LEU A 7 17.93 -24.25 -25.78
N SER A 8 18.16 -22.94 -25.78
CA SER A 8 19.44 -22.32 -25.43
C SER A 8 19.77 -22.50 -23.93
N PHE A 9 18.76 -22.43 -23.07
CA PHE A 9 18.90 -22.68 -21.63
C PHE A 9 19.25 -24.16 -21.35
N PHE A 10 18.66 -25.08 -22.11
CA PHE A 10 18.89 -26.53 -21.97
C PHE A 10 20.23 -27.02 -22.53
N ILE A 11 20.71 -26.45 -23.65
CA ILE A 11 22.03 -26.80 -24.21
C ILE A 11 23.18 -26.37 -23.28
N CYS A 12 22.99 -25.32 -22.47
CA CYS A 12 23.98 -24.93 -21.47
C CYS A 12 24.18 -25.97 -20.36
N PHE A 13 23.14 -26.71 -19.95
CA PHE A 13 23.23 -27.70 -18.86
C PHE A 13 24.09 -28.92 -19.18
N ALA A 14 24.40 -29.17 -20.47
CA ALA A 14 25.20 -30.32 -20.89
C ALA A 14 26.72 -30.09 -20.80
N ASN A 15 27.18 -28.86 -20.59
CA ASN A 15 28.59 -28.52 -20.57
C ASN A 15 28.89 -27.59 -19.39
N ASP A 16 29.34 -28.15 -18.27
CA ASP A 16 29.57 -27.46 -17.00
C ASP A 16 30.41 -26.18 -17.16
N HIS A 17 31.39 -26.19 -18.08
CA HIS A 17 32.20 -25.02 -18.37
C HIS A 17 31.42 -23.88 -19.08
N ARG A 18 30.48 -24.21 -19.96
CA ARG A 18 29.63 -23.19 -20.63
C ARG A 18 28.59 -22.62 -19.67
N MET A 19 27.97 -23.48 -18.86
CA MET A 19 27.01 -23.08 -17.83
C MET A 19 27.65 -22.15 -16.79
N GLN A 20 28.85 -22.49 -16.29
CA GLN A 20 29.57 -21.64 -15.35
C GLN A 20 29.90 -20.26 -15.96
N ARG A 21 30.35 -20.20 -17.21
CA ARG A 21 30.62 -18.93 -17.90
C ARG A 21 29.35 -18.09 -18.06
N PHE A 22 28.25 -18.71 -18.47
CA PHE A 22 26.96 -18.04 -18.61
C PHE A 22 26.44 -17.50 -17.27
N LEU A 23 26.44 -18.33 -16.23
CA LEU A 23 26.00 -17.94 -14.89
C LEU A 23 26.88 -16.82 -14.33
N LYS A 24 28.20 -16.88 -14.56
CA LYS A 24 29.13 -15.82 -14.18
C LYS A 24 28.78 -14.49 -14.86
N ILE A 25 28.50 -14.50 -16.16
CA ILE A 25 28.11 -13.28 -16.89
C ILE A 25 26.81 -12.69 -16.31
N ILE A 26 25.77 -13.53 -16.10
CA ILE A 26 24.50 -13.08 -15.53
C ILE A 26 24.72 -12.49 -14.14
N LEU A 27 25.40 -13.22 -13.25
CA LEU A 27 25.63 -12.78 -11.88
C LEU A 27 26.48 -11.50 -11.83
N SER A 28 27.46 -11.35 -12.72
CA SER A 28 28.23 -10.10 -12.84
C SER A 28 27.36 -8.92 -13.28
N VAL A 29 26.47 -9.11 -14.26
CA VAL A 29 25.53 -8.06 -14.69
C VAL A 29 24.56 -7.69 -13.57
N MET A 30 24.02 -8.69 -12.87
CA MET A 30 23.13 -8.47 -11.71
C MET A 30 23.86 -7.75 -10.58
N LEU A 31 25.12 -8.12 -10.29
CA LEU A 31 25.96 -7.46 -9.30
C LEU A 31 26.18 -5.99 -9.65
N CYS A 32 26.57 -5.69 -10.89
CA CYS A 32 26.78 -4.32 -11.34
C CYS A 32 25.49 -3.49 -11.25
N GLY A 33 24.35 -4.05 -11.69
CA GLY A 33 23.05 -3.40 -11.59
C GLY A 33 22.62 -3.14 -10.14
N ALA A 34 22.76 -4.13 -9.26
CA ALA A 34 22.43 -4.01 -7.84
C ALA A 34 23.36 -3.02 -7.12
N ALA A 35 24.65 -3.02 -7.45
CA ALA A 35 25.62 -2.07 -6.89
C ALA A 35 25.31 -0.63 -7.31
N TRP A 36 24.94 -0.44 -8.58
CA TRP A 36 24.49 0.87 -9.07
C TRP A 36 23.21 1.33 -8.38
N LEU A 37 22.19 0.47 -8.30
CA LEU A 37 20.93 0.78 -7.60
C LEU A 37 21.15 1.06 -6.12
N SER A 38 22.06 0.33 -5.47
CA SER A 38 22.44 0.57 -4.07
C SER A 38 23.12 1.92 -3.92
N PHE A 39 24.08 2.24 -4.78
CA PHE A 39 24.72 3.55 -4.76
C PHE A 39 23.70 4.68 -4.95
N ASP A 40 22.84 4.55 -5.95
CA ASP A 40 21.81 5.52 -6.27
C ASP A 40 20.78 5.69 -5.14
N ALA A 41 20.31 4.59 -4.53
CA ALA A 41 19.34 4.62 -3.43
C ALA A 41 19.85 5.34 -2.17
N TRP A 42 21.16 5.26 -1.92
CA TRP A 42 21.81 5.88 -0.75
C TRP A 42 22.33 7.29 -1.02
N TYR A 43 22.79 7.58 -2.24
CA TYR A 43 23.40 8.86 -2.61
C TYR A 43 22.39 9.88 -3.12
N THR A 44 21.35 9.43 -3.83
CA THR A 44 20.32 10.33 -4.36
C THR A 44 19.31 10.68 -3.25
N PRO A 45 19.13 11.97 -2.93
CA PRO A 45 18.13 12.41 -1.97
C PRO A 45 16.71 11.99 -2.38
N LEU A 46 15.88 11.66 -1.39
CA LEU A 46 14.51 11.22 -1.64
C LEU A 46 13.70 12.31 -2.36
N GLU A 47 13.97 13.57 -2.04
CA GLU A 47 13.29 14.75 -2.57
C GLU A 47 13.46 14.84 -4.09
N VAL A 48 14.65 14.54 -4.61
CA VAL A 48 14.93 14.55 -6.05
C VAL A 48 14.09 13.49 -6.77
N ARG A 49 13.91 12.32 -6.13
CA ARG A 49 13.09 11.22 -6.69
C ARG A 49 11.61 11.53 -6.61
N GLN A 50 11.15 12.10 -5.50
CA GLN A 50 9.78 12.55 -5.34
C GLN A 50 9.43 13.66 -6.34
N GLN A 51 10.34 14.61 -6.59
CA GLN A 51 10.17 15.65 -7.61
C GLN A 51 10.12 15.07 -9.03
N ALA A 52 10.98 14.10 -9.34
CA ALA A 52 10.96 13.42 -10.64
C ALA A 52 9.70 12.57 -10.86
N ALA A 53 9.17 11.96 -9.80
CA ALA A 53 7.90 11.24 -9.83
C ALA A 53 6.71 12.20 -9.99
N ALA A 54 6.70 13.28 -9.20
CA ALA A 54 5.73 14.36 -9.27
C ALA A 54 5.63 14.99 -10.66
N ALA A 55 6.77 15.21 -11.34
CA ALA A 55 6.79 15.79 -12.68
C ALA A 55 6.12 14.91 -13.76
N ARG A 56 5.87 13.62 -13.47
CA ARG A 56 5.21 12.68 -14.37
C ARG A 56 3.72 12.51 -14.08
N VAL A 57 3.25 13.04 -12.96
CA VAL A 57 1.83 12.99 -12.59
C VAL A 57 1.11 14.11 -13.31
N THR A 58 0.10 13.75 -14.10
CA THR A 58 -0.76 14.72 -14.80
C THR A 58 -2.13 14.88 -14.17
N GLY A 59 -2.49 14.04 -13.19
CA GLY A 59 -3.74 14.16 -12.46
C GLY A 59 -3.68 15.11 -11.27
N GLY A 60 -4.72 15.02 -10.44
CA GLY A 60 -4.94 15.92 -9.30
C GLY A 60 -3.99 15.72 -8.11
N PRO A 61 -4.19 16.48 -7.03
CA PRO A 61 -3.33 16.48 -5.85
C PRO A 61 -3.14 15.08 -5.21
N ASP A 62 -4.11 14.19 -5.37
CA ASP A 62 -4.10 12.83 -4.79
C ASP A 62 -3.19 11.88 -5.57
N GLU A 63 -3.17 11.96 -6.90
CA GLU A 63 -2.24 11.16 -7.72
C GLU A 63 -0.80 11.61 -7.44
N PHE A 64 -0.61 12.91 -7.17
CA PHE A 64 0.68 13.46 -6.76
C PHE A 64 1.12 12.93 -5.39
N ALA A 65 0.22 12.94 -4.40
CA ALA A 65 0.50 12.44 -3.07
C ALA A 65 0.75 10.92 -3.04
N ALA A 66 -0.05 10.14 -3.78
CA ALA A 66 0.13 8.70 -3.94
C ALA A 66 1.46 8.37 -4.64
N ALA A 67 1.80 9.08 -5.71
CA ALA A 67 3.09 8.91 -6.40
C ALA A 67 4.27 9.22 -5.48
N LYS A 68 4.15 10.27 -4.64
CA LYS A 68 5.18 10.64 -3.66
C LYS A 68 5.35 9.56 -2.58
N ALA A 69 4.26 9.08 -2.00
CA ALA A 69 4.26 8.04 -0.97
C ALA A 69 4.77 6.69 -1.50
N PHE A 70 4.33 6.29 -2.70
CA PHE A 70 4.82 5.09 -3.37
C PHE A 70 6.32 5.20 -3.67
N THR A 71 6.78 6.37 -4.15
CA THR A 71 8.20 6.62 -4.41
C THR A 71 9.00 6.53 -3.13
N GLU A 72 8.50 7.05 -2.02
CA GLU A 72 9.13 6.93 -0.70
C GLU A 72 9.22 5.48 -0.23
N ALA A 73 8.14 4.71 -0.35
CA ALA A 73 8.11 3.29 0.00
C ALA A 73 9.11 2.48 -0.83
N LEU A 74 9.10 2.68 -2.16
CA LEU A 74 9.98 2.01 -3.09
C LEU A 74 11.44 2.37 -2.80
N TRP A 75 11.74 3.66 -2.61
CA TRP A 75 13.10 4.13 -2.38
C TRP A 75 13.64 3.69 -1.02
N GLY A 76 12.82 3.77 0.02
CA GLY A 76 13.13 3.25 1.34
C GLY A 76 13.41 1.74 1.32
N SER A 77 12.60 0.98 0.59
CA SER A 77 12.81 -0.46 0.41
C SER A 77 14.09 -0.77 -0.37
N MET A 78 14.39 -0.01 -1.42
CA MET A 78 15.60 -0.17 -2.23
C MET A 78 16.88 0.02 -1.43
N ARG A 79 16.89 0.91 -0.43
CA ARG A 79 18.07 1.11 0.44
C ARG A 79 18.48 -0.15 1.21
N TRP A 80 17.56 -1.06 1.46
CA TRP A 80 17.84 -2.35 2.12
C TRP A 80 17.96 -3.49 1.13
N ALA A 81 17.05 -3.53 0.14
CA ALA A 81 17.01 -4.61 -0.84
C ALA A 81 18.24 -4.60 -1.78
N ALA A 82 18.71 -3.43 -2.21
CA ALA A 82 19.81 -3.34 -3.16
C ALA A 82 21.16 -3.78 -2.55
N PRO A 83 21.58 -3.33 -1.34
CA PRO A 83 22.78 -3.87 -0.69
C PRO A 83 22.67 -5.38 -0.43
N LEU A 84 21.50 -5.87 -0.01
CA LEU A 84 21.28 -7.29 0.19
C LEU A 84 21.48 -8.08 -1.12
N ALA A 85 20.93 -7.57 -2.22
CA ALA A 85 21.11 -8.16 -3.55
C ALA A 85 22.58 -8.18 -3.99
N VAL A 86 23.36 -7.14 -3.69
CA VAL A 86 24.82 -7.11 -3.91
C VAL A 86 25.50 -8.21 -3.12
N LEU A 87 25.20 -8.35 -1.82
CA LEU A 87 25.77 -9.40 -0.97
C LEU A 87 25.44 -10.80 -1.49
N VAL A 88 24.18 -11.04 -1.84
CA VAL A 88 23.72 -12.31 -2.42
C VAL A 88 24.45 -12.60 -3.74
N ALA A 89 24.57 -11.61 -4.64
CA ALA A 89 25.26 -11.77 -5.91
C ALA A 89 26.76 -12.06 -5.73
N LEU A 90 27.43 -11.37 -4.79
CA LEU A 90 28.82 -11.65 -4.44
C LEU A 90 28.98 -13.07 -3.90
N VAL A 91 28.15 -13.46 -2.92
CA VAL A 91 28.19 -14.82 -2.35
C VAL A 91 27.95 -15.86 -3.45
N ALA A 92 27.00 -15.64 -4.36
CA ALA A 92 26.73 -16.53 -5.48
C ALA A 92 27.91 -16.63 -6.46
N LEU A 93 28.61 -15.52 -6.73
CA LEU A 93 29.83 -15.52 -7.55
C LEU A 93 31.00 -16.24 -6.87
N PHE A 94 31.19 -16.05 -5.56
CA PHE A 94 32.23 -16.74 -4.79
C PHE A 94 31.95 -18.24 -4.65
N GLN A 95 30.68 -18.62 -4.56
CA GLN A 95 30.24 -20.01 -4.44
C GLN A 95 29.84 -20.61 -5.80
N LEU A 96 30.25 -20.01 -6.92
CA LEU A 96 29.83 -20.42 -8.25
C LEU A 96 30.15 -21.89 -8.53
N HIS A 97 31.30 -22.38 -8.04
CA HIS A 97 31.73 -23.77 -8.16
C HIS A 97 30.82 -24.75 -7.42
N ARG A 98 30.12 -24.31 -6.37
CA ARG A 98 29.12 -25.11 -5.64
C ARG A 98 27.73 -24.94 -6.24
N LEU A 99 27.40 -23.73 -6.66
CA LEU A 99 26.07 -23.35 -7.11
C LEU A 99 25.77 -23.91 -8.51
N ALA A 100 26.74 -23.92 -9.41
CA ALA A 100 26.58 -24.50 -10.75
C ALA A 100 26.23 -26.01 -10.73
N PRO A 101 26.98 -26.90 -10.04
CA PRO A 101 26.62 -28.32 -9.97
C PRO A 101 25.34 -28.56 -9.17
N PHE A 102 25.04 -27.73 -8.16
CA PHE A 102 23.77 -27.79 -7.44
C PHE A 102 22.59 -27.51 -8.37
N LEU A 103 22.62 -26.41 -9.13
CA LEU A 103 21.57 -26.07 -10.10
C LEU A 103 21.40 -27.15 -11.18
N SER A 104 22.52 -27.71 -11.66
CA SER A 104 22.52 -28.84 -12.60
C SER A 104 21.82 -30.06 -12.02
N SER A 105 22.12 -30.39 -10.77
CA SER A 105 21.52 -31.53 -10.08
C SER A 105 20.05 -31.30 -9.75
N ALA A 106 19.67 -30.09 -9.34
CA ALA A 106 18.28 -29.70 -9.12
C ALA A 106 17.47 -29.75 -10.43
N GLY A 107 18.04 -29.26 -11.54
CA GLY A 107 17.42 -29.34 -12.86
C GLY A 107 17.20 -30.78 -13.32
N ARG A 108 18.21 -31.66 -13.15
CA ARG A 108 18.07 -33.10 -13.43
C ARG A 108 17.05 -33.77 -12.51
N GLY A 109 17.06 -33.44 -11.22
CA GLY A 109 16.10 -33.94 -10.24
C GLY A 109 14.67 -33.56 -10.60
N PHE A 110 14.44 -32.31 -11.01
CA PHE A 110 13.15 -31.84 -11.51
C PHE A 110 12.73 -32.59 -12.78
N GLN A 111 13.65 -32.78 -13.73
CA GLN A 111 13.37 -33.54 -14.94
C GLN A 111 12.97 -34.98 -14.65
N ALA A 112 13.66 -35.64 -13.71
CA ALA A 112 13.37 -37.00 -13.28
C ALA A 112 12.03 -37.09 -12.53
N ALA A 113 11.76 -36.18 -11.60
CA ALA A 113 10.52 -36.15 -10.81
C ALA A 113 9.27 -35.86 -11.66
N THR A 114 9.43 -35.24 -12.83
CA THR A 114 8.33 -34.91 -13.75
C THR A 114 8.21 -35.86 -14.93
N ALA A 115 9.10 -36.84 -15.09
CA ALA A 115 9.04 -37.84 -16.15
C ALA A 115 7.99 -38.92 -15.81
N THR A 116 7.04 -39.17 -16.72
CA THR A 116 5.93 -40.11 -16.49
C THR A 116 6.07 -41.49 -17.15
N GLY A 117 7.19 -41.78 -17.82
CA GLY A 117 7.49 -43.12 -18.36
C GLY A 117 8.22 -43.07 -19.71
N ASN A 118 8.57 -44.24 -20.25
CA ASN A 118 9.37 -44.40 -21.47
C ASN A 118 8.54 -44.44 -22.76
N GLU A 119 7.21 -44.46 -22.68
CA GLU A 119 6.37 -44.56 -23.88
C GLU A 119 6.03 -43.19 -24.49
N PRO A 120 5.81 -43.11 -25.82
CA PRO A 120 5.47 -41.86 -26.48
C PRO A 120 4.15 -41.22 -25.99
N HIS A 121 3.26 -41.97 -25.35
CA HIS A 121 2.07 -41.41 -24.68
C HIS A 121 2.43 -40.67 -23.37
N ASP A 122 3.43 -41.17 -22.64
CA ASP A 122 3.97 -40.56 -21.40
C ASP A 122 4.71 -39.25 -21.67
N ALA A 123 5.22 -39.06 -22.89
CA ALA A 123 5.86 -37.82 -23.29
C ALA A 123 4.89 -36.63 -23.23
N ARG A 124 3.63 -36.80 -23.66
CA ARG A 124 2.62 -35.73 -23.59
C ARG A 124 2.25 -35.39 -22.14
N GLN A 125 2.10 -36.40 -21.29
CA GLN A 125 1.79 -36.21 -19.88
C GLN A 125 2.94 -35.52 -19.12
N THR A 126 4.18 -35.91 -19.42
CA THR A 126 5.40 -35.24 -18.92
C THR A 126 5.42 -33.75 -19.29
N TRP A 127 5.08 -33.42 -20.54
CA TRP A 127 4.99 -32.02 -20.98
C TRP A 127 3.87 -31.25 -20.29
N LEU A 128 2.69 -31.86 -20.10
CA LEU A 128 1.58 -31.24 -19.37
C LEU A 128 1.94 -30.93 -17.92
N ILE A 129 2.56 -31.87 -17.21
CA ILE A 129 2.99 -31.67 -15.81
C ILE A 129 4.02 -30.54 -15.73
N ARG A 130 5.03 -30.54 -16.59
CA ARG A 130 6.04 -29.47 -16.61
C ARG A 130 5.43 -28.11 -16.95
N GLY A 131 4.51 -28.08 -17.91
CA GLY A 131 3.76 -26.87 -18.28
C GLY A 131 2.91 -26.34 -17.11
N PHE A 132 2.23 -27.24 -16.39
CA PHE A 132 1.45 -26.90 -15.22
C PHE A 132 2.32 -26.31 -14.10
N VAL A 133 3.43 -26.94 -13.76
CA VAL A 133 4.36 -26.43 -12.73
C VAL A 133 4.93 -25.07 -13.14
N ALA A 134 5.31 -24.90 -14.41
CA ALA A 134 5.79 -23.62 -14.91
C ALA A 134 4.71 -22.54 -14.82
N ALA A 135 3.46 -22.83 -15.22
CA ALA A 135 2.34 -21.91 -15.10
C ALA A 135 2.05 -21.54 -13.64
N TRP A 136 2.07 -22.53 -12.74
CA TRP A 136 1.87 -22.33 -11.31
C TRP A 136 2.94 -21.42 -10.70
N LEU A 137 4.22 -21.63 -11.05
CA LEU A 137 5.31 -20.76 -10.61
C LEU A 137 5.16 -19.33 -11.15
N ILE A 138 4.73 -19.17 -12.41
CA ILE A 138 4.46 -17.84 -12.98
C ILE A 138 3.37 -17.13 -12.19
N ILE A 139 2.24 -17.81 -11.92
CA ILE A 139 1.13 -17.24 -11.13
C ILE A 139 1.58 -16.88 -9.71
N ALA A 140 2.35 -17.75 -9.05
CA ALA A 140 2.87 -17.48 -7.72
C ALA A 140 3.78 -16.25 -7.70
N MET A 141 4.66 -16.09 -8.70
CA MET A 141 5.52 -14.92 -8.83
C MET A 141 4.73 -13.64 -9.12
N THR A 142 3.69 -13.70 -9.96
CA THR A 142 2.86 -12.51 -10.24
C THR A 142 2.08 -12.07 -9.00
N GLN A 143 1.46 -13.01 -8.28
CA GLN A 143 0.74 -12.70 -7.04
C GLN A 143 1.68 -12.16 -5.95
N PHE A 144 2.88 -12.73 -5.82
CA PHE A 144 3.88 -12.19 -4.92
C PHE A 144 4.26 -10.75 -5.30
N GLY A 145 4.52 -10.47 -6.59
CA GLY A 145 4.81 -9.13 -7.07
C GLY A 145 3.68 -8.13 -6.80
N GLU A 146 2.44 -8.51 -7.06
CA GLU A 146 1.24 -7.70 -6.77
C GLU A 146 1.11 -7.41 -5.27
N SER A 147 1.35 -8.40 -4.40
CA SER A 147 1.30 -8.21 -2.95
C SER A 147 2.34 -7.21 -2.44
N VAL A 148 3.56 -7.21 -3.01
CA VAL A 148 4.61 -6.25 -2.68
C VAL A 148 4.23 -4.85 -3.15
N VAL A 149 3.71 -4.72 -4.37
CA VAL A 149 3.25 -3.43 -4.92
C VAL A 149 2.10 -2.86 -4.09
N GLN A 150 1.13 -3.71 -3.72
CA GLN A 150 0.02 -3.30 -2.85
C GLN A 150 0.56 -2.80 -1.50
N ARG A 151 1.50 -3.52 -0.90
CA ARG A 151 2.13 -3.09 0.36
C ARG A 151 2.88 -1.76 0.25
N MET A 152 3.47 -1.47 -0.91
CA MET A 152 4.08 -0.16 -1.19
C MET A 152 3.05 0.95 -1.37
N ARG A 153 1.87 0.66 -1.95
CA ARG A 153 0.76 1.61 -2.04
C ARG A 153 0.18 1.93 -0.66
N ASP A 154 0.07 0.92 0.18
CA ASP A 154 -0.43 1.05 1.56
C ASP A 154 0.57 1.79 2.47
N TRP A 155 1.79 2.07 2.02
CA TRP A 155 2.88 2.67 2.81
C TRP A 155 2.49 3.97 3.51
N GLN A 156 1.63 4.74 2.87
CA GLN A 156 1.07 5.96 3.41
C GLN A 156 0.37 5.77 4.75
N SER A 157 -0.36 4.67 4.94
CA SER A 157 -1.02 4.35 6.21
C SER A 157 -0.01 4.08 7.33
N TYR A 158 1.17 3.53 7.01
CA TYR A 158 2.25 3.29 7.98
C TYR A 158 2.97 4.57 8.40
N GLY A 159 3.03 5.59 7.53
CA GLY A 159 3.58 6.91 7.87
C GLY A 159 2.82 7.63 8.98
N LEU A 160 1.51 7.37 9.13
CA LEU A 160 0.70 7.92 10.23
C LEU A 160 1.09 7.36 11.60
N HIS A 161 1.59 6.12 11.62
CA HIS A 161 1.94 5.38 12.84
C HIS A 161 3.38 5.62 13.30
N ALA A 162 4.22 6.31 12.51
CA ALA A 162 5.66 6.45 12.75
C ALA A 162 6.06 7.53 13.79
N GLY A 163 5.09 8.16 14.47
CA GLY A 163 5.33 9.19 15.49
C GLY A 163 5.21 10.63 14.97
N GLN A 164 5.48 11.60 15.84
CA GLN A 164 5.14 13.05 15.78
C GLN A 164 5.52 13.83 14.50
N THR A 165 6.18 13.23 13.52
CA THR A 165 6.44 13.88 12.23
C THR A 165 5.23 13.68 11.33
N SER A 166 4.35 14.69 11.32
CA SER A 166 3.22 14.79 10.41
C SER A 166 3.68 14.69 8.96
N LEU A 167 2.85 14.07 8.12
CA LEU A 167 3.00 14.19 6.67
C LEU A 167 3.04 15.68 6.31
N PRO A 168 3.92 16.12 5.39
CA PRO A 168 4.00 17.52 5.01
C PRO A 168 2.62 17.98 4.50
N ASN A 169 2.02 18.94 5.20
CA ASN A 169 0.70 19.56 4.99
C ASN A 169 -0.50 18.99 5.80
N LEU A 170 -0.27 18.09 6.76
CA LEU A 170 -1.33 17.68 7.69
C LEU A 170 -1.42 18.65 8.88
N SER A 171 -2.60 19.21 9.17
CA SER A 171 -2.79 19.94 10.43
C SER A 171 -2.70 18.99 11.61
N ASP A 172 -2.10 19.44 12.72
CA ASP A 172 -1.98 18.63 13.95
C ASP A 172 -3.35 18.12 14.43
N THR A 173 -4.39 18.93 14.23
CA THR A 173 -5.77 18.61 14.59
C THR A 173 -6.35 17.45 13.78
N ASN A 174 -6.15 17.49 12.47
CA ASN A 174 -6.55 16.41 11.57
C ASN A 174 -5.80 15.10 11.91
N TYR A 175 -4.52 15.20 12.26
CA TYR A 175 -3.71 14.04 12.69
C TYR A 175 -4.26 13.39 13.96
N LEU A 176 -4.63 14.19 14.96
CA LEU A 176 -5.23 13.70 16.21
C LEU A 176 -6.55 13.00 15.96
N LEU A 177 -7.39 13.57 15.08
CA LEU A 177 -8.67 12.95 14.73
C LEU A 177 -8.47 11.59 14.07
N ILE A 178 -7.55 11.46 13.11
CA ILE A 178 -7.29 10.18 12.43
C ILE A 178 -6.90 9.11 13.47
N ARG A 179 -5.97 9.43 14.36
CA ARG A 179 -5.55 8.51 15.43
C ARG A 179 -6.67 8.15 16.38
N TYR A 180 -7.51 9.11 16.76
CA TYR A 180 -8.69 8.85 17.58
C TYR A 180 -9.63 7.87 16.89
N LEU A 181 -9.93 8.08 15.61
CA LEU A 181 -10.82 7.20 14.85
C LEU A 181 -10.21 5.81 14.67
N GLU A 182 -8.89 5.70 14.49
CA GLU A 182 -8.20 4.43 14.44
C GLU A 182 -8.28 3.63 15.75
N GLU A 183 -8.22 4.32 16.89
CA GLU A 183 -8.32 3.72 18.22
C GLU A 183 -9.77 3.41 18.62
N ALA A 184 -10.71 4.28 18.24
CA ALA A 184 -12.11 4.20 18.66
C ALA A 184 -12.98 3.29 17.78
N THR A 185 -12.53 2.94 16.56
CA THR A 185 -13.33 2.15 15.61
C THR A 185 -12.55 0.96 15.05
N PRO A 186 -13.20 -0.18 14.74
CA PRO A 186 -12.56 -1.31 14.08
C PRO A 186 -12.12 -0.96 12.64
N PRO A 187 -11.14 -1.68 12.06
CA PRO A 187 -10.57 -1.37 10.75
C PRO A 187 -11.54 -1.53 9.57
N ASP A 188 -12.60 -2.32 9.73
CA ASP A 188 -13.66 -2.56 8.74
C ASP A 188 -14.93 -1.72 8.98
N ALA A 189 -14.88 -0.77 9.91
CA ALA A 189 -16.01 0.08 10.26
C ALA A 189 -16.54 0.89 9.06
N LYS A 190 -17.85 0.96 8.93
CA LYS A 190 -18.59 1.91 8.09
C LYS A 190 -18.88 3.18 8.89
N ILE A 191 -18.25 4.28 8.53
CA ILE A 191 -18.41 5.55 9.23
C ILE A 191 -19.12 6.54 8.31
N LEU A 192 -20.29 7.01 8.73
CA LEU A 192 -20.99 8.13 8.09
C LEU A 192 -20.38 9.44 8.58
N VAL A 193 -19.65 10.14 7.71
CA VAL A 193 -19.07 11.45 7.96
C VAL A 193 -20.07 12.52 7.56
N LEU A 194 -20.38 13.47 8.45
CA LEU A 194 -21.40 14.49 8.21
C LEU A 194 -20.86 15.84 7.71
N SER A 195 -19.56 15.89 7.43
CA SER A 195 -18.87 17.07 6.93
C SER A 195 -18.24 16.73 5.57
N ASP A 196 -18.76 17.35 4.51
CA ASP A 196 -18.30 17.11 3.13
C ASP A 196 -16.82 17.48 2.97
N GLN A 197 -16.40 18.59 3.60
CA GLN A 197 -14.99 19.02 3.62
C GLN A 197 -14.05 17.98 4.21
N LYS A 198 -14.53 17.19 5.17
CA LYS A 198 -13.70 16.28 5.95
C LYS A 198 -13.77 14.85 5.46
N LEU A 199 -14.83 14.47 4.75
CA LEU A 199 -14.96 13.15 4.13
C LEU A 199 -13.73 12.82 3.26
N PHE A 200 -13.40 13.69 2.30
CA PHE A 200 -12.30 13.44 1.35
C PHE A 200 -10.95 13.34 2.03
N PHE A 201 -10.75 14.19 3.03
CA PHE A 201 -9.54 14.16 3.83
C PHE A 201 -9.43 12.83 4.60
N LEU A 202 -10.50 12.43 5.29
CA LEU A 202 -10.49 11.23 6.13
C LEU A 202 -10.43 9.94 5.33
N SER A 203 -11.07 9.86 4.16
CA SER A 203 -11.16 8.63 3.36
C SER A 203 -9.78 8.17 2.90
N TYR A 204 -8.88 9.12 2.69
CA TYR A 204 -7.51 8.87 2.30
C TYR A 204 -6.64 8.30 3.44
N TYR A 205 -6.89 8.71 4.68
CA TYR A 205 -6.06 8.34 5.83
C TYR A 205 -6.61 7.20 6.68
N LEU A 206 -7.91 6.90 6.60
CA LEU A 206 -8.56 5.88 7.44
C LEU A 206 -8.73 4.52 6.78
N LEU A 207 -8.12 4.28 5.62
CA LEU A 207 -8.12 2.96 4.98
C LEU A 207 -7.67 1.88 5.99
N PRO A 208 -8.37 0.72 6.08
CA PRO A 208 -9.37 0.21 5.15
C PRO A 208 -10.85 0.53 5.51
N ARG A 209 -11.11 1.49 6.42
CA ARG A 209 -12.49 1.84 6.83
C ARG A 209 -13.27 2.44 5.66
N ARG A 210 -14.58 2.19 5.64
CA ARG A 210 -15.48 2.72 4.60
C ARG A 210 -16.13 4.00 5.10
N LEU A 211 -15.88 5.12 4.42
CA LEU A 211 -16.46 6.41 4.78
C LEU A 211 -17.57 6.78 3.80
N TYR A 212 -18.70 7.24 4.32
CA TYR A 212 -19.87 7.66 3.54
C TYR A 212 -20.27 9.10 3.88
N HIS A 213 -20.90 9.80 2.96
CA HIS A 213 -21.48 11.13 3.20
C HIS A 213 -22.86 11.26 2.53
N PRO A 214 -23.82 11.99 3.14
CA PRO A 214 -25.19 12.11 2.61
C PRO A 214 -25.31 12.61 1.16
N MET A 215 -24.47 13.57 0.77
CA MET A 215 -24.48 14.11 -0.60
C MET A 215 -23.70 13.26 -1.61
N HIS A 216 -22.88 12.32 -1.12
CA HIS A 216 -21.98 11.54 -1.96
C HIS A 216 -21.97 10.07 -1.48
N PRO A 217 -23.07 9.32 -1.70
CA PRO A 217 -23.18 7.94 -1.24
C PRO A 217 -22.15 7.01 -1.89
N ASP A 218 -21.68 7.36 -3.10
CA ASP A 218 -20.69 6.60 -3.88
C ASP A 218 -19.25 7.12 -3.73
N SER A 219 -19.00 8.17 -2.93
CA SER A 219 -17.68 8.79 -2.85
C SER A 219 -16.76 8.11 -1.87
N GLU A 220 -16.29 6.92 -2.22
CA GLU A 220 -14.99 6.50 -1.70
C GLU A 220 -13.86 7.41 -2.29
N PHE A 221 -14.09 8.14 -3.41
CA PHE A 221 -13.00 8.80 -4.17
C PHE A 221 -13.32 10.11 -4.94
N VAL A 222 -14.33 10.91 -4.58
CA VAL A 222 -14.72 12.12 -5.37
C VAL A 222 -13.95 13.39 -4.96
N ILE A 223 -12.70 13.55 -5.37
CA ILE A 223 -11.90 14.75 -5.05
C ILE A 223 -12.54 16.02 -5.69
N PRO A 224 -12.79 17.10 -4.93
CA PRO A 224 -13.36 18.32 -5.51
C PRO A 224 -12.39 19.00 -6.50
N LEU A 225 -12.92 19.44 -7.64
CA LEU A 225 -12.19 20.25 -8.62
C LEU A 225 -11.90 21.64 -8.04
N ALA A 226 -10.67 22.14 -8.21
CA ALA A 226 -10.18 23.40 -7.64
C ALA A 226 -10.93 24.68 -8.07
N GLN A 227 -11.89 24.58 -8.99
CA GLN A 227 -12.58 25.73 -9.62
C GLN A 227 -14.11 25.69 -9.48
N GLY A 228 -14.67 24.81 -8.65
CA GLY A 228 -16.10 24.81 -8.36
C GLY A 228 -16.41 25.51 -7.04
N GLU A 229 -17.20 26.58 -7.06
CA GLU A 229 -17.90 27.07 -5.86
C GLU A 229 -18.94 26.02 -5.44
N ARG A 230 -18.51 24.95 -4.75
CA ARG A 230 -19.45 24.06 -4.05
C ARG A 230 -19.81 24.71 -2.72
N GLN A 231 -21.10 24.86 -2.46
CA GLN A 231 -21.60 24.98 -1.09
C GLN A 231 -21.29 23.67 -0.38
N LEU A 232 -20.19 23.65 0.37
CA LEU A 232 -19.80 22.53 1.20
C LEU A 232 -20.85 22.37 2.30
N ALA A 233 -21.59 21.26 2.29
CA ALA A 233 -22.63 21.02 3.27
C ALA A 233 -22.02 20.38 4.53
N ALA A 234 -22.37 20.95 5.68
CA ALA A 234 -22.10 20.39 6.99
C ALA A 234 -23.47 20.04 7.60
N TYR A 235 -23.71 18.76 7.84
CA TYR A 235 -24.95 18.27 8.44
C TYR A 235 -24.69 17.92 9.90
N THR A 236 -25.62 18.24 10.79
CA THR A 236 -25.69 17.60 12.10
C THR A 236 -26.52 16.33 12.00
N ARG A 237 -26.41 15.41 12.99
CA ARG A 237 -27.27 14.22 13.01
C ARG A 237 -28.76 14.55 12.92
N VAL A 238 -29.19 15.70 13.46
CA VAL A 238 -30.59 16.14 13.49
C VAL A 238 -31.10 16.54 12.10
N ASP A 239 -30.18 16.93 11.20
CA ASP A 239 -30.52 17.32 9.83
C ASP A 239 -30.77 16.12 8.91
N LEU A 240 -30.46 14.90 9.37
CA LEU A 240 -30.65 13.68 8.60
C LEU A 240 -32.05 13.09 8.81
N PRO A 241 -32.75 12.69 7.74
CA PRO A 241 -33.97 11.90 7.86
C PRO A 241 -33.69 10.57 8.60
N ALA A 242 -34.56 10.18 9.52
CA ALA A 242 -34.41 8.91 10.27
C ALA A 242 -34.27 7.69 9.34
N GLN A 243 -35.06 7.68 8.25
CA GLN A 243 -35.04 6.64 7.21
C GLN A 243 -33.68 6.50 6.51
N TYR A 244 -32.88 7.58 6.44
CA TYR A 244 -31.58 7.56 5.77
C TYR A 244 -30.55 6.72 6.55
N LEU A 245 -30.58 6.80 7.88
CA LEU A 245 -29.69 6.00 8.73
C LEU A 245 -30.07 4.51 8.70
N GLU A 246 -31.38 4.21 8.62
CA GLU A 246 -31.90 2.84 8.50
C GLU A 246 -31.51 2.17 7.19
N GLU A 247 -31.46 2.92 6.08
CA GLU A 247 -31.05 2.43 4.77
C GLU A 247 -29.53 2.23 4.67
N LEU A 248 -28.74 3.21 5.11
CA LEU A 248 -27.28 3.16 5.01
C LEU A 248 -26.64 2.17 5.99
N GLN A 249 -27.24 2.00 7.18
CA GLN A 249 -26.72 1.17 8.28
C GLN A 249 -25.22 1.41 8.56
N PRO A 250 -24.82 2.65 8.91
CA PRO A 250 -23.44 2.90 9.32
C PRO A 250 -23.15 2.25 10.68
N ASP A 251 -21.91 1.87 10.95
CA ASP A 251 -21.49 1.40 12.27
C ASP A 251 -21.24 2.60 13.21
N TYR A 252 -20.81 3.73 12.63
CA TYR A 252 -20.57 4.98 13.36
C TYR A 252 -21.02 6.20 12.57
N VAL A 253 -21.41 7.25 13.28
CA VAL A 253 -21.69 8.58 12.72
C VAL A 253 -20.67 9.56 13.28
N LEU A 254 -19.99 10.29 12.40
CA LEU A 254 -18.94 11.26 12.72
C LEU A 254 -19.38 12.68 12.34
N GLU A 255 -19.52 13.52 13.36
CA GLU A 255 -19.60 14.97 13.21
C GLU A 255 -18.21 15.56 13.44
N TYR A 256 -17.57 16.06 12.38
CA TYR A 256 -16.28 16.71 12.47
C TYR A 256 -16.29 18.07 11.76
N PHE A 257 -16.22 19.14 12.55
CA PHE A 257 -16.24 20.51 12.07
C PHE A 257 -15.03 21.29 12.59
N GLU A 258 -14.51 22.19 11.74
CA GLU A 258 -13.46 23.13 12.09
C GLU A 258 -13.87 24.55 11.70
N GLY A 259 -13.38 25.54 12.46
CA GLY A 259 -13.63 26.95 12.21
C GLY A 259 -14.85 27.49 12.95
N GLU A 260 -14.77 28.75 13.38
CA GLU A 260 -15.76 29.39 14.25
C GLU A 260 -17.17 29.47 13.66
N ALA A 261 -17.29 29.42 12.32
CA ALA A 261 -18.57 29.47 11.63
C ALA A 261 -19.37 28.15 11.69
N PHE A 262 -18.71 27.02 11.98
CA PHE A 262 -19.32 25.67 11.91
C PHE A 262 -19.27 24.91 13.24
N VAL A 263 -18.45 25.36 14.17
CA VAL A 263 -18.30 24.74 15.49
C VAL A 263 -19.36 25.30 16.45
N ASP A 264 -20.20 24.42 16.99
CA ASP A 264 -21.12 24.79 18.07
C ASP A 264 -20.41 24.67 19.43
N PRO A 265 -20.14 25.79 20.14
CA PRO A 265 -19.43 25.78 21.42
C PRO A 265 -20.10 24.90 22.49
N ALA A 266 -21.43 24.72 22.43
CA ALA A 266 -22.15 23.90 23.39
C ALA A 266 -21.89 22.39 23.19
N ARG A 267 -21.52 21.98 21.97
CA ARG A 267 -21.38 20.57 21.57
C ARG A 267 -19.94 20.09 21.52
N VAL A 268 -18.95 20.99 21.63
CA VAL A 268 -17.51 20.64 21.68
C VAL A 268 -17.18 19.64 22.79
N ARG A 269 -17.97 19.62 23.88
CA ARG A 269 -17.74 18.74 25.05
C ARG A 269 -18.59 17.46 25.04
N GLU A 270 -19.31 17.19 23.96
CA GLU A 270 -20.30 16.11 23.92
C GLU A 270 -19.65 14.72 23.87
N ASP A 271 -18.56 14.55 23.10
CA ASP A 271 -17.88 13.27 22.96
C ASP A 271 -16.81 13.06 24.05
N GLN A 272 -17.18 12.28 25.06
CA GLN A 272 -16.30 11.91 26.17
C GLN A 272 -15.15 10.97 25.76
N GLY A 273 -15.27 10.24 24.65
CA GLY A 273 -14.21 9.40 24.10
C GLY A 273 -13.11 10.27 23.51
N TRP A 274 -13.50 11.25 22.68
CA TRP A 274 -12.59 12.25 22.12
C TRP A 274 -11.87 13.06 23.19
N LEU A 275 -12.60 13.55 24.20
CA LEU A 275 -11.99 14.30 25.31
C LEU A 275 -11.00 13.46 26.12
N ARG A 276 -11.29 12.17 26.34
CA ARG A 276 -10.37 11.25 27.01
C ARG A 276 -9.12 11.00 26.19
N PHE A 277 -9.26 10.80 24.88
CA PHE A 277 -8.14 10.65 23.94
C PHE A 277 -7.21 11.89 23.99
N LEU A 278 -7.79 13.10 23.94
CA LEU A 278 -7.02 14.35 24.08
C LEU A 278 -6.31 14.47 25.43
N GLY A 279 -6.96 14.02 26.52
CA GLY A 279 -6.41 14.06 27.88
C GLY A 279 -5.24 13.09 28.14
N GLN A 280 -5.06 12.08 27.31
CA GLN A 280 -4.02 11.06 27.46
C GLN A 280 -2.64 11.47 26.91
N GLY A 281 -2.50 12.59 26.19
CA GLY A 281 -1.19 13.05 25.74
C GLY A 281 -1.11 14.39 24.99
N LYS A 282 -0.54 15.40 25.67
CA LYS A 282 0.24 16.54 25.13
C LYS A 282 -0.42 17.48 24.09
N VAL A 283 -1.65 17.97 24.32
CA VAL A 283 -2.11 19.17 23.60
C VAL A 283 -2.77 20.15 24.57
N THR A 284 -2.03 21.20 24.91
CA THR A 284 -2.47 22.39 25.67
C THR A 284 -2.83 23.52 24.70
N THR A 285 -3.65 23.26 23.68
CA THR A 285 -4.23 24.38 22.93
C THR A 285 -5.43 24.89 23.71
N GLU A 286 -5.35 26.16 24.14
CA GLU A 286 -6.49 26.91 24.66
C GLU A 286 -7.65 26.79 23.66
N GLN A 287 -8.65 25.98 24.04
CA GLN A 287 -9.86 25.68 23.29
C GLN A 287 -9.65 25.09 21.88
N PRO A 288 -9.86 23.77 21.68
CA PRO A 288 -9.93 23.23 20.33
C PRO A 288 -11.07 23.95 19.59
N ARG A 289 -10.74 24.71 18.55
CA ARG A 289 -11.71 25.31 17.60
C ARG A 289 -12.27 24.25 16.65
N ILE A 290 -12.57 23.08 17.20
CA ILE A 290 -13.05 21.90 16.50
C ILE A 290 -14.13 21.19 17.32
N GLN A 291 -15.11 20.65 16.62
CA GLN A 291 -16.13 19.77 17.17
C GLN A 291 -15.90 18.39 16.59
N VAL A 292 -15.69 17.40 17.44
CA VAL A 292 -15.58 15.99 17.07
C VAL A 292 -16.60 15.23 17.91
N ILE A 293 -17.55 14.58 17.24
CA ILE A 293 -18.54 13.72 17.88
C ILE A 293 -18.65 12.43 17.07
N LEU A 294 -18.14 11.35 17.64
CA LEU A 294 -18.26 10.00 17.11
C LEU A 294 -19.31 9.23 17.91
N ARG A 295 -20.35 8.73 17.25
CA ARG A 295 -21.39 7.92 17.90
C ARG A 295 -21.53 6.56 17.22
N PRO A 296 -21.59 5.45 17.97
CA PRO A 296 -21.96 4.16 17.39
C PRO A 296 -23.42 4.17 16.93
N TYR A 297 -23.72 3.45 15.85
CA TYR A 297 -25.06 3.24 15.34
C TYR A 297 -25.37 1.74 15.22
N PRO A 298 -26.57 1.28 15.66
CA PRO A 298 -27.59 2.04 16.36
C PRO A 298 -27.14 2.44 17.77
N SER A 299 -27.39 3.69 18.17
CA SER A 299 -27.13 4.12 19.55
C SER A 299 -28.12 3.43 20.48
N GLU A 300 -27.64 2.77 21.54
CA GLU A 300 -28.50 2.23 22.60
C GLU A 300 -29.47 3.33 23.07
N GLY A 301 -30.77 3.16 22.80
CA GLY A 301 -31.82 4.11 23.22
C GLY A 301 -32.45 4.99 22.14
N THR A 302 -32.21 4.77 20.85
CA THR A 302 -33.13 5.27 19.80
C THR A 302 -34.19 4.20 19.51
N PRO A 303 -35.50 4.49 19.65
CA PRO A 303 -36.56 3.61 19.15
C PRO A 303 -36.47 3.43 17.64
#